data_AF-A0AAW8G2A0-F1
#
_entry.id   AF-A0AAW8G2A0-F1
#
_cell.length_a   1.000
_cell.length_b   1.000
_cell.length_c   1.000
_cell.angle_alpha   90.00
_cell.angle_beta   90.00
_cell.angle_gamma   90.00
#
_symmetry.space_group_name_H-M   'P 1'
#
loop_
_entity.id
_entity.type
_entity.pdbx_description
1 polymer ?
#
loop_
_entity_poly.entity_id
_entity_poly.type
_entity_poly.pdbx_seq_one_letter_code
_entity_poly.pdbx_strand_id
1 'polypeptide(L)' 'MITRSIYIGNPAYLKLKDEQMKIICPETKAEKGSVPVEDLGLLMLDHFP' A
#
# COMPACT_ATOMS: atom_id res chain seq x y z
N MET A 1 -19.76 -5.38 0.21
CA MET A 1 -18.42 -4.79 -0.02
C MET A 1 -17.39 -5.74 0.55
N ILE A 2 -16.35 -6.05 -0.20
CA ILE A 2 -15.26 -6.93 0.25
C ILE A 2 -14.09 -6.02 0.61
N THR A 3 -13.75 -5.96 1.89
CA THR A 3 -12.59 -5.18 2.36
C THR A 3 -11.35 -6.07 2.40
N ARG A 4 -10.19 -5.51 2.05
CA ARG A 4 -8.88 -6.15 2.06
C ARG A 4 -8.09 -5.71 3.29
N SER A 5 -7.40 -6.67 3.90
CA SER A 5 -6.35 -6.38 4.88
C SER A 5 -5.01 -6.38 4.15
N ILE A 6 -4.32 -5.25 4.17
CA ILE A 6 -3.01 -5.04 3.53
C ILE A 6 -1.95 -5.01 4.62
N TYR A 7 -0.92 -5.83 4.46
CA TYR A 7 0.27 -5.86 5.30
C TYR A 7 1.47 -5.39 4.50
N ILE A 8 2.21 -4.42 5.03
CA ILE A 8 3.46 -3.91 4.45
C ILE A 8 4.59 -4.17 5.46
N GLY A 9 5.43 -5.16 5.19
CA GLY A 9 6.57 -5.54 6.04
C GLY A 9 7.94 -5.18 5.47
N ASN A 10 7.97 -4.47 4.34
CA ASN A 10 9.20 -4.00 3.70
C ASN A 10 9.11 -2.49 3.41
N PRO A 11 10.25 -1.78 3.29
CA PRO A 11 10.24 -0.36 2.97
C PRO A 11 9.42 -0.06 1.70
N ALA A 12 8.45 0.83 1.83
CA ALA A 12 7.57 1.25 0.76
C ALA A 12 7.11 2.70 0.96
N TYR A 13 6.94 3.44 -0.15
CA TYR A 13 6.18 4.68 -0.12
C TYR A 13 4.73 4.39 -0.50
N LEU A 14 3.81 4.90 0.31
CA LEU A 14 2.39 4.83 0.05
C LEU A 14 1.91 6.20 -0.44
N LYS A 15 1.19 6.22 -1.57
CA LYS A 15 0.62 7.46 -2.13
C LYS A 15 -0.83 7.24 -2.49
N LEU A 16 -1.66 8.21 -2.14
CA LEU A 16 -3.03 8.28 -2.65
C LEU A 16 -3.03 9.03 -3.98
N LYS A 17 -3.59 8.41 -5.02
CA LYS A 17 -3.80 9.02 -6.33
C LYS A 17 -4.93 8.30 -7.06
N ASP A 18 -5.82 9.05 -7.70
CA ASP A 18 -6.93 8.50 -8.51
C ASP A 18 -7.80 7.50 -7.72
N GLU A 19 -8.10 7.82 -6.45
CA GLU A 19 -8.88 6.96 -5.53
C GLU A 19 -8.23 5.59 -5.23
N GLN A 20 -6.95 5.45 -5.56
CA GLN A 20 -6.13 4.27 -5.30
C GLN A 20 -5.00 4.60 -4.32
N MET A 21 -4.68 3.65 -3.43
CA MET A 21 -3.41 3.61 -2.71
C MET A 21 -2.38 2.89 -3.57
N LYS A 22 -1.36 3.63 -4.02
CA LYS A 22 -0.20 3.12 -4.76
C LYS A 22 0.93 2.77 -3.80
N ILE A 23 1.55 1.62 -4.02
CA ILE A 23 2.70 1.12 -3.26
C ILE A 23 3.93 1.24 -4.15
N ILE A 24 4.93 2.01 -3.70
CA ILE A 24 6.10 2.34 -4.49
C ILE A 24 7.36 1.82 -3.80
N CYS A 25 8.22 1.14 -4.54
CA CYS A 25 9.53 0.71 -4.06
C CYS A 25 10.44 1.94 -3.84
N PRO A 26 11.03 2.11 -2.65
CA PRO A 26 11.74 3.34 -2.32
C PRO A 26 13.05 3.52 -3.09
N GLU A 27 13.73 2.42 -3.41
CA GLU A 27 15.00 2.38 -4.14
C GLU A 27 14.79 2.64 -5.64
N THR A 28 13.92 1.85 -6.27
CA THR A 28 13.74 1.86 -7.73
C THR A 28 12.71 2.87 -8.21
N LYS A 29 11.92 3.45 -7.29
CA LYS A 29 10.73 4.28 -7.59
C LYS A 29 9.65 3.59 -8.42
N ALA A 30 9.75 2.27 -8.63
CA ALA A 30 8.76 1.51 -9.36
C ALA A 30 7.48 1.30 -8.53
N GLU A 31 6.32 1.43 -9.17
CA GLU A 31 5.03 1.04 -8.60
C GLU A 31 4.97 -0.50 -8.51
N LYS A 32 4.76 -1.03 -7.31
CA LYS A 32 4.67 -2.46 -7.03
C LYS A 32 3.23 -2.97 -7.03
N GLY A 33 2.26 -2.07 -6.85
CA GLY A 33 0.85 -2.40 -6.89
C GLY A 33 -0.04 -1.22 -6.50
N SER A 34 -1.35 -1.41 -6.65
CA SER A 34 -2.36 -0.47 -6.18
C SER A 34 -3.57 -1.19 -5.58
N VAL A 35 -4.23 -0.52 -4.64
CA VAL A 35 -5.47 -0.99 -4.00
C VAL A 35 -6.48 0.17 -4.00
N PRO A 36 -7.75 -0.04 -4.42
CA PRO A 36 -8.78 0.98 -4.27
C PRO A 36 -8.92 1.41 -2.82
N VAL A 37 -9.13 2.70 -2.58
CA VAL A 37 -9.27 3.21 -1.20
C VAL A 37 -10.51 2.65 -0.52
N GLU A 38 -11.60 2.45 -1.25
CA GLU A 38 -12.82 1.81 -0.73
C GLU A 38 -12.63 0.35 -0.29
N ASP A 39 -11.63 -0.33 -0.86
CA ASP A 39 -11.29 -1.71 -0.54
C ASP A 39 -10.36 -1.81 0.68
N LEU A 40 -9.80 -0.71 1.20
CA LEU A 40 -8.87 -0.74 2.33
C LEU A 40 -9.63 -0.89 3.67
N GLY A 41 -9.73 -2.13 4.15
CA GLY A 41 -10.30 -2.40 5.48
C GLY A 41 -9.31 -2.23 6.63
N LEU A 42 -8.09 -2.72 6.43
CA LEU A 42 -7.00 -2.63 7.40
C LEU A 42 -5.68 -2.45 6.66
N LEU A 43 -4.87 -1.49 7.09
CA LEU A 43 -3.49 -1.31 6.64
C LEU A 43 -2.57 -1.46 7.85
N MET A 44 -1.79 -2.54 7.86
CA MET A 44 -0.77 -2.78 8.87
C MET A 44 0.60 -2.44 8.28
N LEU A 45 1.27 -1.50 8.91
CA LEU A 45 2.64 -1.12 8.59
C LEU A 45 3.52 -1.72 9.68
N ASP A 46 4.33 -2.71 9.30
CA ASP A 46 5.33 -3.27 10.20
C ASP A 46 6.69 -2.65 9.88
N HIS A 47 7.41 -2.28 10.93
CA HIS A 47 8.79 -1.85 10.84
C HIS A 47 9.62 -3.00 11.40
N PHE A 48 10.09 -3.87 10.52
CA PHE A 48 11.08 -4.86 10.91
C PHE A 48 12.40 -4.12 11.21
N PRO A 49 12.93 -4.17 12.45
CA PRO A 49 14.13 -3.43 12.86
C PRO A 49 15.42 -3.92 12.19
#